data_AF-A0A2X0NAI2-F1
#
_entry.id   AF-A0A2X0NAI2-F1
#
_cell.length_a   1.000
_cell.length_b   1.000
_cell.length_c   1.000
_cell.angle_alpha   90.00
_cell.angle_beta   90.00
_cell.angle_gamma   90.00
#
_symmetry.space_group_name_H-M   'P 1'
#
loop_
_entity.id
_entity.type
_entity.pdbx_description
1 polymer ?
#
loop_
_entity_poly.entity_id
_entity_poly.type
_entity_poly.pdbx_seq_one_letter_code
_entity_poly.pdbx_strand_id
1 'polypeptide(L)'
;MATQQTGLSPLLALMNERTVLDYDNNDATLCEIYPKGTFTDMTSNQAIVAGELSKPHHQHLMLEAVKEASQLVLDGFEGVKRRDVASVAVDIVTIKLALPILPLLKPTGLVHCQLSLGASSSLENLLHQGRSVISLYEHYAIPRSRVCLKIPSTLQGIQACGVLEEEGVNTLATMCFSIEQVLAAAKVGARYVAVYVNPLEVHFVPGIHRELGLHGLPGYEVLRVAQKTLKMRGWDAKTKMMAAR
;
A
#
# COMPACT_ATOMS: atom_id res chain seq x y z
N MET A 1 6.57 -30.52 23.02
CA MET A 1 5.46 -29.95 22.25
C MET A 1 5.89 -29.96 20.79
N ALA A 2 5.11 -30.59 19.91
CA ALA A 2 5.47 -30.74 18.51
C ALA A 2 5.54 -29.36 17.84
N THR A 3 6.73 -28.95 17.41
CA THR A 3 6.90 -27.82 16.50
C THR A 3 6.22 -28.19 15.19
N GLN A 4 5.00 -27.69 14.96
CA GLN A 4 4.43 -27.69 13.62
C GLN A 4 5.47 -27.02 12.71
N GLN A 5 5.91 -27.73 11.67
CA GLN A 5 6.70 -27.11 10.60
C GLN A 5 5.81 -26.05 9.97
N THR A 6 5.99 -24.80 10.38
CA THR A 6 5.19 -23.66 9.96
C THR A 6 5.38 -23.32 8.48
N GLY A 7 6.20 -24.07 7.72
CA GLY A 7 6.62 -23.72 6.36
C GLY A 7 7.45 -22.43 6.29
N LEU A 8 7.65 -21.74 7.41
CA LEU A 8 8.41 -20.50 7.53
C LEU A 8 9.82 -20.80 8.06
N SER A 9 10.77 -19.95 7.70
CA SER A 9 12.08 -19.96 8.36
C SER A 9 11.91 -19.62 9.86
N PRO A 10 12.81 -20.09 10.75
CA PRO A 10 12.74 -19.78 12.17
C PRO A 10 12.66 -18.27 12.49
N LEU A 11 13.40 -17.46 11.74
CA LEU A 11 13.38 -16.00 11.89
C LEU A 11 12.03 -15.40 11.50
N LEU A 12 11.45 -15.84 10.38
CA LEU A 12 10.17 -15.34 9.90
C LEU A 12 9.03 -15.77 10.83
N ALA A 13 9.08 -16.98 11.37
CA ALA A 13 8.14 -17.44 12.39
C ALA A 13 8.21 -16.57 13.65
N LEU A 14 9.41 -16.29 14.16
CA LEU A 14 9.61 -15.41 15.32
C LEU A 14 9.11 -13.98 15.05
N MET A 15 9.32 -13.45 13.85
CA MET A 15 8.79 -12.13 13.47
C MET A 15 7.26 -12.12 13.46
N ASN A 16 6.62 -13.16 12.92
CA ASN A 16 5.15 -13.26 12.85
C ASN A 16 4.49 -13.33 14.24
N GLU A 17 5.21 -13.84 15.26
CA GLU A 17 4.73 -13.84 16.64
C GLU A 17 4.74 -12.46 17.30
N ARG A 18 5.54 -11.53 16.79
CA ARG A 18 5.81 -10.22 17.43
C ARG A 18 5.32 -9.02 16.62
N THR A 19 5.14 -9.21 15.32
CA THR A 19 4.87 -8.16 14.35
C THR A 19 3.87 -8.66 13.32
N VAL A 20 2.94 -7.78 12.94
CA VAL A 20 2.06 -8.02 11.79
C VAL A 20 2.92 -7.99 10.52
N LEU A 21 2.96 -9.10 9.81
CA LEU A 21 3.69 -9.20 8.54
C LEU A 21 2.77 -8.80 7.39
N ASP A 22 3.25 -7.91 6.53
CA ASP A 22 2.59 -7.50 5.29
C ASP A 22 3.47 -7.85 4.08
N TYR A 23 2.82 -8.11 2.95
CA TYR A 23 3.46 -8.54 1.71
C TYR A 23 3.70 -7.35 0.77
N ASP A 24 4.94 -6.86 0.67
CA ASP A 24 5.29 -5.69 -0.15
C ASP A 24 5.71 -6.06 -1.58
N ASN A 25 4.78 -6.66 -2.34
CA ASN A 25 4.95 -7.04 -3.74
C ASN A 25 3.59 -7.29 -4.44
N ASN A 26 3.58 -7.24 -5.78
CA ASN A 26 2.45 -7.60 -6.65
C ASN A 26 2.61 -8.96 -7.37
N ASP A 27 3.67 -9.72 -7.07
CA ASP A 27 3.89 -11.06 -7.61
C ASP A 27 3.15 -12.11 -6.74
N ALA A 28 2.10 -12.73 -7.28
CA ALA A 28 1.39 -13.80 -6.57
C ALA A 28 2.23 -15.06 -6.38
N THR A 29 3.11 -15.39 -7.33
CA THR A 29 3.92 -16.62 -7.29
C THR A 29 4.90 -16.59 -6.12
N LEU A 30 5.43 -15.41 -5.79
CA LEU A 30 6.28 -15.19 -4.62
C LEU A 30 5.49 -15.16 -3.31
N CYS A 31 4.18 -14.91 -3.34
CA CYS A 31 3.33 -15.01 -2.16
C CYS A 31 2.98 -16.49 -1.86
N GLU A 32 2.76 -17.30 -2.90
CA GLU A 32 2.39 -18.71 -2.81
C GLU A 32 3.47 -19.61 -2.20
N ILE A 33 4.74 -19.18 -2.20
CA ILE A 33 5.82 -19.91 -1.53
C ILE A 33 5.62 -19.97 -0.01
N TYR A 34 4.81 -19.08 0.55
CA TYR A 34 4.48 -19.04 1.97
C TYR A 34 3.11 -19.66 2.21
N PRO A 35 2.88 -20.30 3.38
CA PRO A 35 1.56 -20.77 3.75
C PRO A 35 0.52 -19.64 3.67
N LYS A 36 -0.66 -19.98 3.15
CA LYS A 36 -1.81 -19.07 3.09
C LYS A 36 -2.09 -18.45 4.46
N GLY A 37 -2.29 -17.14 4.49
CA GLY A 37 -2.54 -16.39 5.73
C GLY A 37 -1.29 -16.03 6.53
N THR A 38 -0.09 -16.26 5.99
CA THR A 38 1.16 -15.74 6.56
C THR A 38 1.13 -14.22 6.67
N PHE A 39 0.77 -13.54 5.56
CA PHE A 39 0.71 -12.08 5.51
C PHE A 39 -0.70 -11.57 5.82
N THR A 40 -0.75 -10.42 6.49
CA THR A 40 -1.98 -9.74 6.85
C THR A 40 -2.45 -8.90 5.68
N ASP A 41 -1.71 -7.86 5.33
CA ASP A 41 -2.03 -6.99 4.20
C ASP A 41 -1.02 -7.19 3.06
N MET A 42 -1.34 -6.71 1.86
CA MET A 42 -0.41 -6.58 0.73
C MET A 42 -0.24 -5.11 0.38
N THR A 43 1.00 -4.69 0.10
CA THR A 43 1.32 -3.33 -0.29
C THR A 43 1.96 -3.24 -1.66
N SER A 44 1.55 -2.22 -2.42
CA SER A 44 2.15 -1.85 -3.69
C SER A 44 2.49 -0.36 -3.77
N ASN A 45 3.28 -0.01 -4.78
CA ASN A 45 3.52 1.35 -5.23
C ASN A 45 3.77 1.32 -6.75
N GLN A 46 3.96 2.48 -7.37
CA GLN A 46 4.15 2.55 -8.81
C GLN A 46 5.41 1.80 -9.29
N ALA A 47 6.48 1.75 -8.49
CA ALA A 47 7.71 1.04 -8.85
C ALA A 47 7.51 -0.48 -8.83
N ILE A 48 6.79 -1.02 -7.83
CA ILE A 48 6.45 -2.45 -7.75
C ILE A 48 5.55 -2.84 -8.92
N VAL A 49 4.50 -2.06 -9.21
CA VAL A 49 3.60 -2.32 -10.34
C VAL A 49 4.36 -2.27 -11.67
N ALA A 50 5.21 -1.27 -11.89
CA ALA A 50 6.04 -1.18 -13.09
C ALA A 50 7.01 -2.36 -13.20
N GLY A 51 7.62 -2.78 -12.09
CA GLY A 51 8.48 -3.95 -12.02
C GLY A 51 7.76 -5.23 -12.44
N GLU A 52 6.56 -5.46 -11.93
CA GLU A 52 5.74 -6.61 -12.34
C GLU A 52 5.35 -6.56 -13.82
N LEU A 53 4.98 -5.38 -14.33
CA LEU A 53 4.60 -5.21 -15.73
C LEU A 53 5.76 -5.38 -16.71
N SER A 54 7.00 -5.23 -16.25
CA SER A 54 8.19 -5.51 -17.07
C SER A 54 8.40 -7.01 -17.33
N LYS A 55 7.74 -7.88 -16.56
CA LYS A 55 7.88 -9.34 -16.72
C LYS A 55 7.13 -9.83 -17.97
N PRO A 56 7.73 -10.73 -18.78
CA PRO A 56 7.13 -11.19 -20.03
C PRO A 56 5.71 -11.78 -19.90
N HIS A 57 5.42 -12.49 -18.81
CA HIS A 57 4.11 -13.10 -18.60
C HIS A 57 3.00 -12.10 -18.27
N HIS A 58 3.33 -10.84 -17.92
CA HIS A 58 2.37 -9.77 -17.64
C HIS A 58 2.09 -8.85 -18.83
N GLN A 59 2.74 -9.06 -19.99
CA GLN A 59 2.59 -8.18 -21.17
C GLN A 59 1.13 -8.02 -21.63
N HIS A 60 0.30 -9.06 -21.45
CA HIS A 60 -1.12 -9.03 -21.82
C HIS A 60 -1.96 -8.11 -20.93
N LEU A 61 -1.57 -7.95 -19.65
CA LEU A 61 -2.37 -7.23 -18.65
C LEU A 61 -2.60 -5.77 -19.04
N MET A 62 -1.58 -5.10 -19.60
CA MET A 62 -1.71 -3.70 -20.01
C MET A 62 -2.64 -3.55 -21.21
N LEU A 63 -2.57 -4.46 -22.19
CA LEU A 63 -3.45 -4.44 -23.36
C LEU A 63 -4.91 -4.66 -22.96
N GLU A 64 -5.16 -5.59 -22.05
CA GLU A 64 -6.49 -5.84 -21.48
C GLU A 64 -7.00 -4.64 -20.67
N ALA A 65 -6.15 -4.07 -19.82
CA ALA A 65 -6.49 -2.91 -19.00
C ALA A 65 -6.84 -1.69 -19.86
N VAL A 66 -6.12 -1.44 -20.96
CA VAL A 66 -6.44 -0.34 -21.89
C VAL A 66 -7.78 -0.57 -22.59
N LYS A 67 -8.06 -1.80 -23.04
CA LYS A 67 -9.35 -2.13 -23.67
C LYS A 67 -10.51 -1.90 -22.70
N GLU A 68 -10.38 -2.40 -21.49
CA GLU A 68 -11.39 -2.28 -20.44
C GLU A 68 -11.57 -0.82 -19.98
N ALA A 69 -10.48 -0.09 -19.76
CA ALA A 69 -10.51 1.34 -19.46
C ALA A 69 -11.22 2.13 -20.56
N SER A 70 -10.92 1.83 -21.83
CA SER A 70 -11.58 2.47 -22.97
C SER A 70 -13.08 2.22 -22.94
N GLN A 71 -13.49 0.97 -22.68
CA GLN A 71 -14.90 0.59 -22.61
C GLN A 71 -15.62 1.30 -21.45
N LEU A 72 -15.06 1.30 -20.25
CA LEU A 72 -15.65 1.97 -19.09
C LEU A 72 -15.80 3.49 -19.31
N VAL A 73 -14.82 4.12 -19.97
CA VAL A 73 -14.90 5.54 -20.32
C VAL A 73 -15.97 5.80 -21.38
N LEU A 74 -16.05 4.96 -22.43
CA LEU A 74 -17.07 5.06 -23.48
C LEU A 74 -18.49 4.85 -22.93
N ASP A 75 -18.65 3.90 -22.01
CA ASP A 75 -19.92 3.60 -21.35
C ASP A 75 -20.33 4.67 -20.31
N GLY A 76 -19.44 5.62 -20.02
CA GLY A 76 -19.70 6.69 -19.07
C GLY A 76 -19.82 6.18 -17.63
N PHE A 77 -19.07 5.12 -17.27
CA PHE A 77 -19.06 4.59 -15.91
C PHE A 77 -18.72 5.70 -14.91
N GLU A 78 -19.63 5.99 -13.97
CA GLU A 78 -19.55 7.17 -13.10
C GLU A 78 -18.23 7.20 -12.29
N GLY A 79 -17.71 6.03 -11.91
CA GLY A 79 -16.45 5.89 -11.18
C GLY A 79 -15.20 6.38 -11.94
N VAL A 80 -15.24 6.52 -13.27
CA VAL A 80 -14.10 6.99 -14.09
C VAL A 80 -14.41 8.26 -14.87
N LYS A 81 -15.51 8.93 -14.55
CA LYS A 81 -15.90 10.17 -15.22
C LYS A 81 -14.84 11.25 -15.04
N ARG A 82 -14.46 11.91 -16.14
CA ARG A 82 -13.37 12.91 -16.22
C ARG A 82 -11.95 12.36 -15.99
N ARG A 83 -11.78 11.03 -16.00
CA ARG A 83 -10.46 10.38 -16.04
C ARG A 83 -10.11 10.04 -17.49
N ASP A 84 -8.84 10.14 -17.84
CA ASP A 84 -8.33 9.67 -19.12
C ASP A 84 -8.14 8.13 -19.12
N VAL A 85 -8.18 7.51 -20.29
CA VAL A 85 -8.05 6.05 -20.45
C VAL A 85 -6.74 5.52 -19.88
N ALA A 86 -5.63 6.25 -20.00
CA ALA A 86 -4.33 5.77 -19.55
C ALA A 86 -4.27 5.69 -18.01
N SER A 87 -4.77 6.71 -17.31
CA SER A 87 -4.79 6.67 -15.84
C SER A 87 -5.75 5.61 -15.30
N VAL A 88 -6.89 5.38 -15.96
CA VAL A 88 -7.80 4.28 -15.60
C VAL A 88 -7.17 2.91 -15.87
N ALA A 89 -6.44 2.75 -16.98
CA ALA A 89 -5.73 1.51 -17.29
C ALA A 89 -4.65 1.17 -16.24
N VAL A 90 -3.93 2.18 -15.72
CA VAL A 90 -2.97 2.00 -14.63
C VAL A 90 -3.64 1.55 -13.33
N ASP A 91 -4.81 2.10 -13.01
CA ASP A 91 -5.58 1.68 -11.83
C ASP A 91 -6.08 0.22 -12.02
N ILE A 92 -6.63 -0.11 -13.20
CA ILE A 92 -7.09 -1.46 -13.55
C ILE A 92 -5.97 -2.49 -13.47
N VAL A 93 -4.80 -2.19 -14.04
CA VAL A 93 -3.69 -3.16 -14.03
C VAL A 93 -3.17 -3.41 -12.62
N THR A 94 -3.18 -2.38 -11.77
CA THR A 94 -2.84 -2.50 -10.34
C THR A 94 -3.83 -3.42 -9.62
N ILE A 95 -5.13 -3.30 -9.90
CA ILE A 95 -6.18 -4.20 -9.37
C ILE A 95 -5.94 -5.64 -9.85
N LYS A 96 -5.71 -5.84 -11.16
CA LYS A 96 -5.51 -7.17 -11.73
C LYS A 96 -4.31 -7.90 -11.13
N LEU A 97 -3.21 -7.19 -10.84
CA LEU A 97 -2.06 -7.76 -10.15
C LEU A 97 -2.35 -8.11 -8.68
N ALA A 98 -3.26 -7.39 -8.01
CA ALA A 98 -3.62 -7.65 -6.61
C ALA A 98 -4.63 -8.79 -6.44
N LEU A 99 -5.52 -9.01 -7.42
CA LEU A 99 -6.56 -10.05 -7.40
C LEU A 99 -6.04 -11.45 -7.01
N PRO A 100 -4.97 -12.01 -7.60
CA PRO A 100 -4.49 -13.34 -7.24
C PRO A 100 -3.85 -13.39 -5.83
N ILE A 101 -3.42 -12.25 -5.27
CA ILE A 101 -2.80 -12.19 -3.94
C ILE A 101 -3.84 -12.09 -2.84
N LEU A 102 -4.93 -11.34 -3.06
CA LEU A 102 -5.99 -11.13 -2.08
C LEU A 102 -6.49 -12.42 -1.37
N PRO A 103 -6.72 -13.57 -2.06
CA PRO A 103 -7.13 -14.80 -1.39
C PRO A 103 -6.00 -15.44 -0.57
N LEU A 104 -4.73 -15.13 -0.82
CA LEU A 104 -3.57 -15.69 -0.11
C LEU A 104 -3.30 -15.00 1.24
N LEU A 105 -3.81 -13.77 1.41
CA LEU A 105 -3.73 -13.00 2.64
C LEU A 105 -4.60 -13.60 3.76
N LYS A 106 -4.47 -13.05 4.98
CA LYS A 106 -5.44 -13.31 6.05
C LYS A 106 -6.86 -12.91 5.60
N PRO A 107 -7.92 -13.53 6.15
CA PRO A 107 -9.30 -13.21 5.77
C PRO A 107 -9.68 -11.72 5.93
N THR A 108 -9.04 -11.02 6.86
CA THR A 108 -9.22 -9.58 7.12
C THR A 108 -8.22 -8.69 6.38
N GLY A 109 -7.38 -9.28 5.52
CA GLY A 109 -6.25 -8.65 4.88
C GLY A 109 -6.63 -7.66 3.80
N LEU A 110 -5.94 -6.52 3.74
CA LEU A 110 -6.20 -5.44 2.80
C LEU A 110 -5.22 -5.48 1.62
N VAL A 111 -5.67 -5.02 0.47
CA VAL A 111 -4.77 -4.64 -0.64
C VAL A 111 -4.55 -3.14 -0.62
N HIS A 112 -3.29 -2.73 -0.51
CA HIS A 112 -2.93 -1.33 -0.48
C HIS A 112 -2.46 -0.90 -1.87
N CYS A 113 -3.08 0.13 -2.43
CA CYS A 113 -2.73 0.69 -3.74
C CYS A 113 -2.40 2.17 -3.61
N GLN A 114 -1.37 2.62 -4.32
CA GLN A 114 -0.92 4.01 -4.23
C GLN A 114 -1.58 4.89 -5.28
N LEU A 115 -2.16 6.01 -4.83
CA LEU A 115 -2.69 7.04 -5.74
C LEU A 115 -1.55 7.66 -6.56
N SER A 116 -1.90 8.15 -7.75
CA SER A 116 -0.92 8.75 -8.66
C SER A 116 -0.34 10.03 -8.07
N LEU A 117 0.98 10.21 -8.23
CA LEU A 117 1.66 11.42 -7.77
C LEU A 117 1.20 12.67 -8.52
N GLY A 118 0.67 12.52 -9.74
CA GLY A 118 0.14 13.64 -10.54
C GLY A 118 -1.02 14.38 -9.86
N ALA A 119 -1.76 13.71 -8.96
CA ALA A 119 -2.85 14.31 -8.19
C ALA A 119 -2.36 14.97 -6.87
N SER A 120 -1.13 14.70 -6.43
CA SER A 120 -0.67 14.98 -5.05
C SER A 120 -0.59 16.46 -4.65
N SER A 121 -0.72 17.39 -5.61
CA SER A 121 -0.74 18.83 -5.38
C SER A 121 -2.13 19.42 -5.12
N SER A 122 -3.21 18.63 -5.29
CA SER A 122 -4.59 19.09 -5.12
C SER A 122 -5.42 18.11 -4.29
N LEU A 123 -6.04 18.63 -3.22
CA LEU A 123 -6.97 17.85 -2.38
C LEU A 123 -8.13 17.31 -3.21
N GLU A 124 -8.75 18.15 -4.06
CA GLU A 124 -9.89 17.73 -4.88
C GLU A 124 -9.52 16.61 -5.86
N ASN A 125 -8.33 16.70 -6.47
CA ASN A 125 -7.84 15.66 -7.38
C ASN A 125 -7.57 14.35 -6.65
N LEU A 126 -6.99 14.40 -5.44
CA LEU A 126 -6.77 13.23 -4.60
C LEU A 126 -8.08 12.56 -4.18
N LEU A 127 -9.08 13.34 -3.76
CA LEU A 127 -10.40 12.81 -3.39
C LEU A 127 -11.11 12.21 -4.61
N HIS A 128 -11.06 12.90 -5.75
CA HIS A 128 -11.64 12.39 -6.99
C HIS A 128 -10.97 11.08 -7.43
N GLN A 129 -9.63 11.02 -7.42
CA GLN A 129 -8.91 9.80 -7.76
C GLN A 129 -9.18 8.69 -6.74
N GLY A 130 -9.14 8.97 -5.44
CA GLY A 130 -9.36 7.97 -4.40
C GLY A 130 -10.74 7.32 -4.51
N ARG A 131 -11.80 8.12 -4.66
CA ARG A 131 -13.16 7.60 -4.88
C ARG A 131 -13.26 6.80 -6.19
N SER A 132 -12.62 7.28 -7.26
CA SER A 132 -12.55 6.59 -8.56
C SER A 132 -11.91 5.21 -8.44
N VAL A 133 -10.76 5.11 -7.75
CA VAL A 133 -10.06 3.85 -7.50
C VAL A 133 -10.94 2.89 -6.69
N ILE A 134 -11.62 3.36 -5.64
CA ILE A 134 -12.53 2.53 -4.86
C ILE A 134 -13.69 2.00 -5.72
N SER A 135 -14.30 2.84 -6.56
CA SER A 135 -15.35 2.40 -7.49
C SER A 135 -14.84 1.33 -8.47
N LEU A 136 -13.59 1.41 -8.92
CA LEU A 136 -12.97 0.38 -9.76
C LEU A 136 -12.78 -0.93 -8.97
N TYR A 137 -12.28 -0.89 -7.73
CA TYR A 137 -12.20 -2.10 -6.91
C TYR A 137 -13.58 -2.75 -6.69
N GLU A 138 -14.63 -1.95 -6.45
CA GLU A 138 -16.00 -2.43 -6.31
C GLU A 138 -16.54 -3.05 -7.61
N HIS A 139 -16.19 -2.49 -8.77
CA HIS A 139 -16.48 -3.08 -10.08
C HIS A 139 -15.85 -4.48 -10.25
N TYR A 140 -14.69 -4.69 -9.63
CA TYR A 140 -13.99 -5.98 -9.55
C TYR A 140 -14.48 -6.90 -8.42
N ALA A 141 -15.63 -6.59 -7.81
CA ALA A 141 -16.21 -7.31 -6.67
C ALA A 141 -15.30 -7.35 -5.43
N ILE A 142 -14.37 -6.39 -5.29
CA ILE A 142 -13.57 -6.20 -4.08
C ILE A 142 -14.24 -5.10 -3.26
N PRO A 143 -14.78 -5.40 -2.06
CA PRO A 143 -15.44 -4.38 -1.26
C PRO A 143 -14.41 -3.36 -0.75
N ARG A 144 -14.79 -2.08 -0.67
CA ARG A 144 -13.93 -0.98 -0.19
C ARG A 144 -13.25 -1.26 1.17
N SER A 145 -13.88 -2.06 2.03
CA SER A 145 -13.34 -2.45 3.34
C SER A 145 -12.07 -3.31 3.24
N ARG A 146 -11.79 -3.90 2.07
CA ARG A 146 -10.60 -4.70 1.75
C ARG A 146 -9.53 -3.91 0.99
N VAL A 147 -9.75 -2.62 0.76
CA VAL A 147 -8.83 -1.74 0.03
C VAL A 147 -8.27 -0.68 0.99
N CYS A 148 -7.00 -0.34 0.84
CA CYS A 148 -6.36 0.77 1.53
C CYS A 148 -5.64 1.69 0.55
N LEU A 149 -6.03 2.96 0.48
CA LEU A 149 -5.41 3.93 -0.42
C LEU A 149 -4.12 4.46 0.21
N LYS A 150 -2.97 4.22 -0.43
CA LYS A 150 -1.69 4.83 -0.08
C LYS A 150 -1.60 6.23 -0.70
N ILE A 151 -1.49 7.24 0.15
CA ILE A 151 -1.49 8.65 -0.24
C ILE A 151 -0.19 9.28 0.26
N PRO A 152 0.60 9.94 -0.60
CA PRO A 152 1.82 10.63 -0.17
C PRO A 152 1.51 11.65 0.93
N SER A 153 2.35 11.72 1.96
CA SER A 153 2.14 12.55 3.15
C SER A 153 2.50 14.03 2.93
N THR A 154 1.96 14.61 1.86
CA THR A 154 1.91 16.07 1.65
C THR A 154 0.79 16.68 2.50
N LEU A 155 0.71 18.01 2.56
CA LEU A 155 -0.40 18.68 3.27
C LEU A 155 -1.77 18.23 2.73
N GLN A 156 -1.94 18.28 1.41
CA GLN A 156 -3.18 17.87 0.74
C GLN A 156 -3.41 16.36 0.87
N GLY A 157 -2.34 15.56 0.85
CA GLY A 157 -2.42 14.12 1.06
C GLY A 157 -2.96 13.74 2.43
N ILE A 158 -2.45 14.38 3.49
CA ILE A 158 -2.93 14.16 4.86
C ILE A 158 -4.39 14.62 5.00
N GLN A 159 -4.75 15.77 4.42
CA GLN A 159 -6.16 16.22 4.40
C GLN A 159 -7.06 15.20 3.69
N ALA A 160 -6.61 14.66 2.55
CA ALA A 160 -7.34 13.64 1.81
C ALA A 160 -7.52 12.36 2.63
N CYS A 161 -6.50 11.93 3.39
CA CYS A 161 -6.63 10.79 4.29
C CYS A 161 -7.80 10.97 5.27
N GLY A 162 -7.89 12.11 5.94
CA GLY A 162 -8.98 12.38 6.89
C GLY A 162 -10.37 12.30 6.27
N VAL A 163 -10.57 12.99 5.14
CA VAL A 163 -11.86 13.00 4.44
C VAL A 163 -12.25 11.60 3.94
N LEU A 164 -11.30 10.84 3.38
CA LEU A 164 -11.57 9.50 2.87
C LEU A 164 -11.88 8.49 4.00
N GLU A 165 -11.21 8.61 5.16
CA GLU A 165 -11.53 7.79 6.34
C GLU A 165 -12.93 8.10 6.89
N GLU A 166 -13.34 9.37 6.91
CA GLU A 166 -14.73 9.76 7.24
C GLU A 166 -15.76 9.16 6.27
N GLU A 167 -15.37 8.93 5.02
CA GLU A 167 -16.17 8.23 3.99
C GLU A 167 -16.09 6.68 4.09
N GLY A 168 -15.37 6.16 5.08
CA GLY A 168 -15.20 4.71 5.30
C GLY A 168 -14.20 4.05 4.33
N VAL A 169 -13.29 4.82 3.74
CA VAL A 169 -12.20 4.33 2.90
C VAL A 169 -10.91 4.30 3.72
N ASN A 170 -10.33 3.12 3.87
CA ASN A 170 -9.06 2.99 4.60
C ASN A 170 -7.94 3.73 3.85
N THR A 171 -7.10 4.43 4.59
CA THR A 171 -5.97 5.18 4.05
C THR A 171 -4.67 4.87 4.77
N LEU A 172 -3.59 5.00 4.01
CA LEU A 172 -2.22 4.90 4.48
C LEU A 172 -1.48 6.17 4.06
N ALA A 173 -0.99 6.94 5.02
CA ALA A 173 -0.11 8.08 4.74
C ALA A 173 1.30 7.54 4.47
N THR A 174 1.71 7.53 3.19
CA THR A 174 3.01 7.00 2.73
C THR A 174 4.04 8.11 2.58
N MET A 175 5.31 7.76 2.39
CA MET A 175 6.43 8.71 2.29
C MET A 175 6.53 9.61 3.54
N CYS A 176 6.34 9.01 4.72
CA CYS A 176 6.62 9.68 5.98
C CYS A 176 8.12 9.61 6.28
N PHE A 177 8.74 10.77 6.37
CA PHE A 177 10.16 10.96 6.69
C PHE A 177 10.36 11.72 8.01
N SER A 178 9.29 12.23 8.61
CA SER A 178 9.34 12.96 9.88
C SER A 178 8.23 12.55 10.84
N ILE A 179 8.43 12.84 12.13
CA ILE A 179 7.41 12.59 13.15
C ILE A 179 6.19 13.49 12.98
N GLU A 180 6.36 14.70 12.48
CA GLU A 180 5.29 15.66 12.23
C GLU A 180 4.29 15.12 11.21
N GLN A 181 4.79 14.51 10.12
CA GLN A 181 3.93 13.85 9.12
C GLN A 181 3.13 12.71 9.74
N VAL A 182 3.79 11.86 10.54
CA VAL A 182 3.13 10.75 11.25
C VAL A 182 2.04 11.27 12.19
N LEU A 183 2.36 12.26 13.02
CA LEU A 183 1.42 12.78 14.01
C LEU A 183 0.25 13.50 13.34
N ALA A 184 0.48 14.22 12.23
CA ALA A 184 -0.56 14.86 11.45
C ALA A 184 -1.49 13.82 10.80
N ALA A 185 -0.93 12.77 10.18
CA ALA A 185 -1.70 11.67 9.61
C ALA A 185 -2.53 10.92 10.66
N ALA A 186 -1.93 10.61 11.82
CA ALA A 186 -2.66 9.98 12.91
C ALA A 186 -3.76 10.89 13.48
N LYS A 187 -3.53 12.21 13.53
CA LYS A 187 -4.49 13.18 14.05
C LYS A 187 -5.74 13.29 13.18
N VAL A 188 -5.61 13.17 11.86
CA VAL A 188 -6.75 13.15 10.93
C VAL A 188 -7.42 11.77 10.81
N GLY A 189 -6.89 10.76 11.52
CA GLY A 189 -7.51 9.43 11.57
C GLY A 189 -7.07 8.46 10.48
N ALA A 190 -5.97 8.73 9.77
CA ALA A 190 -5.43 7.76 8.82
C ALA A 190 -5.21 6.40 9.51
N ARG A 191 -5.71 5.32 8.91
CA ARG A 191 -5.63 3.98 9.47
C ARG A 191 -4.20 3.46 9.57
N TYR A 192 -3.35 3.83 8.61
CA TYR A 192 -1.94 3.46 8.59
C TYR A 192 -1.04 4.67 8.32
N VAL A 193 0.20 4.57 8.82
CA VAL A 193 1.31 5.45 8.44
C VAL A 193 2.50 4.58 8.04
N ALA A 194 3.15 4.93 6.92
CA ALA A 194 4.33 4.21 6.44
C ALA A 194 5.59 5.09 6.54
N VAL A 195 6.43 4.79 7.52
CA VAL A 195 7.72 5.47 7.74
C VAL A 195 8.80 4.76 6.95
N TYR A 196 9.52 5.50 6.12
CA TYR A 196 10.58 4.96 5.27
C TYR A 196 11.87 4.87 6.08
N VAL A 197 12.37 3.65 6.27
CA VAL A 197 13.48 3.36 7.19
C VAL A 197 14.84 3.53 6.51
N ASN A 198 14.92 3.16 5.24
CA ASN A 198 16.16 3.14 4.48
C ASN A 198 16.28 4.36 3.57
N PRO A 199 17.50 4.81 3.25
CA PRO A 199 17.71 5.82 2.22
C PRO A 199 17.41 5.23 0.83
N LEU A 200 17.00 6.09 -0.10
CA LEU A 200 16.54 5.68 -1.43
C LEU A 200 17.58 4.86 -2.22
N GLU A 201 18.86 5.15 -2.00
CA GLU A 201 20.02 4.50 -2.63
C GLU A 201 20.07 2.98 -2.43
N VAL A 202 19.49 2.43 -1.36
CA VAL A 202 19.51 0.96 -1.11
C VAL A 202 18.81 0.16 -2.21
N HIS A 203 17.93 0.80 -2.97
CA HIS A 203 17.16 0.18 -4.05
C HIS A 203 17.87 0.19 -5.39
N PHE A 204 18.88 1.05 -5.56
CA PHE A 204 19.53 1.29 -6.85
C PHE A 204 21.01 0.92 -6.87
N VAL A 205 21.65 0.84 -5.69
CA VAL A 205 23.07 0.53 -5.59
C VAL A 205 23.25 -0.84 -4.91
N PRO A 206 23.76 -1.85 -5.64
CA PRO A 206 24.04 -3.16 -5.07
C PRO A 206 24.98 -3.09 -3.87
N GLY A 207 24.62 -3.75 -2.78
CA GLY A 207 25.48 -3.89 -1.60
C GLY A 207 25.29 -2.85 -0.49
N ILE A 208 24.73 -1.66 -0.77
CA ILE A 208 24.57 -0.60 0.26
C ILE A 208 23.81 -1.10 1.49
N HIS A 209 22.75 -1.88 1.31
CA HIS A 209 21.95 -2.43 2.42
C HIS A 209 22.76 -3.30 3.41
N ARG A 210 23.94 -3.81 3.01
CA ARG A 210 24.82 -4.61 3.87
C ARG A 210 25.77 -3.76 4.68
N GLU A 211 26.02 -2.53 4.24
CA GLU A 211 26.94 -1.58 4.87
C GLU A 211 26.21 -0.69 5.89
N LEU A 212 24.89 -0.51 5.73
CA LEU A 212 24.06 0.25 6.64
C LEU A 212 23.66 -0.59 7.86
N GLY A 213 24.14 -0.21 9.04
CA GLY A 213 23.59 -0.69 10.31
C GLY A 213 22.21 -0.08 10.59
N LEU A 214 21.32 -0.80 11.28
CA LEU A 214 19.99 -0.28 11.65
C LEU A 214 20.07 0.91 12.62
N HIS A 215 20.97 0.82 13.60
CA HIS A 215 21.18 1.87 14.58
C HIS A 215 21.89 3.06 13.92
N GLY A 216 21.31 4.25 14.07
CA GLY A 216 21.82 5.48 13.47
C GLY A 216 21.19 5.83 12.12
N LEU A 217 20.34 4.97 11.54
CA LEU A 217 19.54 5.35 10.38
C LEU A 217 18.47 6.38 10.78
N PRO A 218 18.42 7.57 10.14
CA PRO A 218 17.42 8.58 10.47
C PRO A 218 15.99 8.05 10.38
N GLY A 219 15.67 7.25 9.35
CA GLY A 219 14.35 6.64 9.19
C GLY A 219 13.98 5.65 10.30
N TYR A 220 14.97 4.89 10.81
CA TYR A 220 14.77 4.00 11.96
C TYR A 220 14.48 4.78 13.24
N GLU A 221 15.20 5.88 13.47
CA GLU A 221 14.94 6.76 14.61
C GLU A 221 13.57 7.42 14.54
N VAL A 222 13.15 7.90 13.36
CA VAL A 222 11.79 8.42 13.15
C VAL A 222 10.76 7.36 13.48
N LEU A 223 10.91 6.13 12.97
CA LEU A 223 10.01 5.01 13.25
C LEU A 223 9.90 4.74 14.75
N ARG A 224 11.04 4.63 15.45
CA ARG A 224 11.10 4.35 16.89
C ARG A 224 10.41 5.44 17.72
N VAL A 225 10.72 6.70 17.44
CA VAL A 225 10.15 7.85 18.17
C VAL A 225 8.65 7.97 17.85
N ALA A 226 8.25 7.77 16.61
CA ALA A 226 6.85 7.77 16.19
C ALA A 226 6.03 6.68 16.91
N GLN A 227 6.50 5.43 16.92
CA GLN A 227 5.83 4.33 17.62
C GLN A 227 5.65 4.62 19.12
N LYS A 228 6.70 5.10 19.79
CA LYS A 228 6.61 5.48 21.21
C LYS A 228 5.61 6.62 21.42
N THR A 229 5.61 7.62 20.54
CA THR A 229 4.74 8.79 20.66
C THR A 229 3.27 8.45 20.46
N LEU A 230 2.94 7.62 19.46
CA LEU A 230 1.57 7.16 19.24
C LEU A 230 1.06 6.35 20.44
N LYS A 231 1.88 5.45 20.99
CA LYS A 231 1.55 4.70 22.22
C LYS A 231 1.30 5.59 23.42
N MET A 232 2.18 6.56 23.69
CA MET A 232 2.01 7.50 24.81
C MET A 232 0.74 8.34 24.69
N ARG A 233 0.27 8.59 23.45
CA ARG A 233 -0.98 9.31 23.16
C ARG A 233 -2.21 8.41 23.08
N GLY A 234 -2.06 7.08 23.15
CA GLY A 234 -3.14 6.10 22.94
C GLY A 234 -3.70 6.12 21.51
N TRP A 235 -2.90 6.51 20.52
CA TRP A 235 -3.32 6.61 19.11
C TRP A 235 -2.97 5.36 18.30
N ASP A 236 -2.13 4.47 18.84
CA ASP A 236 -1.63 3.26 18.18
C ASP A 236 -2.72 2.19 17.95
N ALA A 237 -3.84 2.26 18.68
CA ALA A 237 -5.01 1.43 18.42
C ALA A 237 -5.79 1.87 17.16
N LYS A 238 -5.71 3.15 16.79
CA LYS A 238 -6.44 3.73 15.65
C LYS A 238 -5.57 3.82 14.39
N THR A 239 -4.33 4.27 14.55
CA THR A 239 -3.38 4.45 13.46
C THR A 239 -2.22 3.48 13.64
N LYS A 240 -2.15 2.49 12.75
CA LYS A 240 -1.13 1.45 12.76
C LYS A 240 0.15 1.95 12.09
N MET A 241 1.28 1.64 12.70
CA MET A 241 2.60 1.95 12.15
C MET A 241 3.10 0.84 11.25
N MET A 242 3.52 1.19 10.03
CA MET A 242 4.19 0.29 9.10
C MET A 242 5.61 0.82 8.80
N ALA A 243 6.60 -0.05 8.94
CA ALA A 243 7.92 0.23 8.42
C ALA A 243 7.91 -0.03 6.91
N ALA A 244 8.37 0.95 6.13
CA ALA A 244 8.48 0.84 4.69
C ALA A 244 9.94 1.01 4.25
N ARG A 245 10.22 0.53 3.04
CA ARG A 245 11.52 0.63 2.37
C ARG A 245 11.42 1.53 1.15
#